data_AF-A0A9D2U365-F1
#
_entry.id   AF-A0A9D2U365-F1
#
_cell.length_a   1.000
_cell.length_b   1.000
_cell.length_c   1.000
_cell.angle_alpha   90.00
_cell.angle_beta   90.00
_cell.angle_gamma   90.00
#
_symmetry.space_group_name_H-M   'P 1'
#
loop_
_entity.id
_entity.type
_entity.pdbx_description
1 polymer ?
#
loop_
_entity_poly.entity_id
_entity_poly.type
_entity_poly.pdbx_seq_one_letter_code
_entity_poly.pdbx_strand_id
1 'polypeptide(L)'
;MLGKEVKVTVDRPMGSFHPEHRKLYYPVNYGYIEGILAPDGEEQDVYILGVDHPVKEFRGRIIGIVYRQDDIEEKWVAAPEGMSFTREQIWEQVKFQEQYFQSDLILTEDVERKE
;
A
#
# COMPACT_ATOMS: atom_id res chain seq x y z
N MET A 1 2.04 10.83 -8.95
CA MET A 1 2.69 9.99 -7.92
C MET A 1 2.38 8.54 -8.21
N LEU A 2 1.11 8.21 -8.47
CA LEU A 2 0.73 7.10 -9.35
C LEU A 2 1.69 6.95 -10.54
N GLY A 3 2.07 5.72 -10.85
CA GLY A 3 3.00 5.35 -11.92
C GLY A 3 4.49 5.54 -11.61
N LYS A 4 4.87 6.21 -10.49
CA LYS A 4 6.28 6.42 -10.14
C LYS A 4 6.90 5.18 -9.50
N GLU A 5 8.19 4.95 -9.80
CA GLU A 5 9.02 4.00 -9.05
C GLU A 5 9.35 4.56 -7.66
N VAL A 6 9.29 3.70 -6.65
CA VAL A 6 9.61 4.01 -5.26
C VAL A 6 10.52 2.93 -4.65
N LYS A 7 11.28 3.32 -3.63
CA LYS A 7 11.94 2.39 -2.70
C LYS A 7 11.14 2.40 -1.40
N VAL A 8 10.69 1.24 -0.96
CA VAL A 8 9.93 1.04 0.29
C VAL A 8 10.82 0.32 1.30
N THR A 9 10.94 0.86 2.50
CA THR A 9 11.54 0.20 3.65
C THR A 9 10.43 -0.59 4.37
N VAL A 10 10.60 -1.90 4.52
CA VAL A 10 9.54 -2.79 5.05
C VAL A 10 9.71 -2.99 6.55
N ASP A 11 8.71 -2.53 7.31
CA ASP A 11 8.65 -2.65 8.77
C ASP A 11 7.64 -3.69 9.27
N ARG A 12 6.72 -4.13 8.41
CA ARG A 12 5.72 -5.16 8.64
C ARG A 12 5.79 -6.18 7.49
N PRO A 13 6.76 -7.12 7.54
CA PRO A 13 6.96 -8.08 6.48
C PRO A 13 5.78 -9.07 6.40
N MET A 14 5.53 -9.61 5.22
CA MET A 14 4.49 -10.62 5.02
C MET A 14 4.62 -11.76 6.03
N GLY A 15 3.51 -12.11 6.68
CA GLY A 15 3.49 -13.11 7.75
C GLY A 15 3.69 -12.58 9.16
N SER A 16 3.94 -11.27 9.34
CA SER A 16 4.04 -10.64 10.65
C SER A 16 2.68 -10.25 11.23
N PHE A 17 2.68 -9.85 12.50
CA PHE A 17 1.53 -9.24 13.18
C PHE A 17 1.84 -7.79 13.53
N HIS A 18 0.81 -6.95 13.62
CA HIS A 18 0.97 -5.56 14.02
C HIS A 18 1.64 -5.47 15.41
N PRO A 19 2.64 -4.59 15.61
CA PRO A 19 3.35 -4.45 16.89
C PRO A 19 2.41 -4.16 18.07
N GLU A 20 1.41 -3.30 17.84
CA GLU A 20 0.45 -2.85 18.86
C GLU A 20 -0.90 -3.60 18.81
N HIS A 21 -1.23 -4.22 17.68
CA HIS A 21 -2.49 -4.91 17.45
C HIS A 21 -2.23 -6.38 17.13
N ARG A 22 -1.87 -7.18 18.14
CA ARG A 22 -1.42 -8.58 17.99
C ARG A 22 -2.37 -9.55 17.28
N LYS A 23 -3.62 -9.15 17.00
CA LYS A 23 -4.59 -9.95 16.22
C LYS A 23 -4.62 -9.58 14.73
N LEU A 24 -4.01 -8.46 14.35
CA LEU A 24 -3.92 -8.00 12.96
C LEU A 24 -2.70 -8.66 12.31
N TYR A 25 -2.97 -9.62 11.44
CA TYR A 25 -1.99 -10.34 10.63
C TYR A 25 -1.77 -9.63 9.30
N TYR A 26 -0.53 -9.55 8.83
CA TYR A 26 -0.17 -8.94 7.55
C TYR A 26 0.01 -10.02 6.47
N PRO A 27 -0.99 -10.24 5.58
CA PRO A 27 -0.89 -11.18 4.48
C PRO A 27 -0.07 -10.64 3.29
N VAL A 28 0.34 -9.38 3.34
CA VAL A 28 1.18 -8.69 2.35
C VAL A 28 2.34 -8.01 3.06
N ASN A 29 3.39 -7.64 2.31
CA ASN A 29 4.44 -6.78 2.88
C ASN A 29 3.89 -5.35 3.02
N TYR A 30 4.28 -4.68 4.11
CA TYR A 30 3.89 -3.30 4.40
C TYR A 30 5.08 -2.52 4.96
N GLY A 31 5.18 -1.27 4.58
CA GLY A 31 6.26 -0.39 4.99
C GLY A 31 6.00 1.04 4.57
N TYR A 32 7.06 1.83 4.49
CA TYR A 32 6.98 3.27 4.25
C TYR A 32 8.05 3.73 3.24
N ILE A 33 7.89 4.94 2.72
CA ILE A 33 8.87 5.59 1.84
C ILE A 33 9.68 6.62 2.61
N GLU A 34 10.96 6.34 2.79
CA GLU A 34 11.88 7.24 3.50
C GLU A 34 11.90 8.65 2.91
N GLY A 35 11.71 9.66 3.77
CA GLY A 35 11.78 11.07 3.41
C GLY A 35 10.56 11.65 2.69
N ILE A 36 9.48 10.88 2.51
CA ILE A 36 8.18 11.40 2.07
C ILE A 36 7.25 11.41 3.27
N LEU A 37 6.89 12.60 3.75
CA LEU A 37 5.98 12.74 4.88
C LEU A 37 4.51 12.72 4.43
N ALA A 38 3.70 11.94 5.13
CA ALA A 38 2.26 11.95 5.07
C ALA A 38 1.67 13.13 5.88
N PRO A 39 0.37 13.44 5.72
CA PRO A 39 -0.28 14.56 6.41
C PRO A 39 -0.28 14.47 7.96
N ASP A 40 -0.13 13.27 8.52
CA ASP A 40 0.01 13.05 9.97
C ASP A 40 1.43 13.34 10.49
N GLY A 41 2.39 13.58 9.60
CA GLY A 41 3.78 13.86 9.93
C GLY A 41 4.67 12.61 10.01
N GLU A 42 4.14 11.41 9.77
CA GLU A 42 4.92 10.18 9.63
C GLU A 42 5.34 9.95 8.16
N GLU A 43 6.16 8.92 7.92
CA GLU A 43 6.57 8.57 6.55
C GLU A 43 5.43 7.86 5.82
N GLN A 44 5.29 8.14 4.52
CA GLN A 44 4.18 7.67 3.72
C GLN A 44 4.12 6.14 3.64
N ASP A 45 3.02 5.57 4.13
CA ASP A 45 2.81 4.13 4.17
C ASP A 45 2.42 3.52 2.81
N VAL A 46 2.84 2.27 2.61
CA VAL A 46 2.70 1.53 1.35
C VAL A 46 2.39 0.04 1.58
N TYR A 47 1.30 -0.43 0.97
CA TYR A 47 1.05 -1.85 0.72
C TYR A 47 1.88 -2.35 -0.46
N ILE A 48 2.56 -3.49 -0.34
CA ILE A 48 3.31 -4.12 -1.44
C ILE A 48 2.60 -5.39 -1.89
N LEU A 49 2.09 -5.39 -3.12
CA LEU A 49 1.41 -6.53 -3.74
C LEU A 49 2.32 -7.26 -4.74
N GLY A 50 2.03 -8.53 -5.01
CA GLY A 50 2.79 -9.32 -5.99
C GLY A 50 4.14 -9.84 -5.51
N VAL A 51 4.45 -9.69 -4.22
CA VAL A 51 5.63 -10.28 -3.55
C VAL A 51 5.13 -11.27 -2.51
N ASP A 52 5.35 -12.56 -2.76
CA ASP A 52 4.77 -13.70 -2.02
C ASP A 52 5.66 -14.24 -0.89
N HIS A 53 6.66 -13.46 -0.48
CA HIS A 53 7.59 -13.79 0.60
C HIS A 53 7.97 -12.52 1.37
N PRO A 54 8.40 -12.63 2.64
CA PRO A 54 8.83 -11.48 3.42
C PRO A 54 10.10 -10.86 2.84
N VAL A 55 10.14 -9.53 2.75
CA VAL A 55 11.30 -8.76 2.31
C VAL A 55 11.65 -7.65 3.30
N LYS A 56 12.87 -7.12 3.23
CA LYS A 56 13.32 -5.98 4.06
C LYS A 56 13.19 -4.64 3.34
N GLU A 57 13.36 -4.68 2.01
CA GLU A 57 13.24 -3.52 1.14
C GLU A 57 12.55 -3.97 -0.14
N PHE A 58 11.84 -3.04 -0.78
CA PHE A 58 11.16 -3.29 -2.04
C PHE A 58 11.37 -2.11 -2.99
N ARG A 59 11.52 -2.41 -4.29
CA ARG A 59 11.49 -1.42 -5.37
C ARG A 59 10.42 -1.82 -6.37
N GLY A 60 9.54 -0.88 -6.70
CA GLY A 60 8.43 -1.10 -7.63
C GLY A 60 7.67 0.18 -7.90
N ARG A 61 6.53 0.07 -8.57
CA ARG A 61 5.71 1.22 -8.94
C ARG A 61 4.48 1.37 -8.06
N ILE A 62 4.10 2.61 -7.79
CA ILE A 62 2.80 2.93 -7.21
C ILE A 62 1.72 2.68 -8.26
N ILE A 63 0.84 1.73 -8.00
CA ILE A 63 -0.26 1.34 -8.88
C ILE A 63 -1.61 1.89 -8.43
N GLY A 64 -1.74 2.27 -7.16
CA GLY A 64 -2.96 2.84 -6.61
C GLY A 64 -2.75 3.60 -5.30
N ILE A 65 -3.77 4.34 -4.90
CA ILE A 65 -3.86 5.06 -3.63
C ILE A 65 -5.19 4.68 -2.97
N VAL A 66 -5.11 4.17 -1.75
CA VAL A 66 -6.24 3.95 -0.86
C VAL A 66 -6.48 5.23 -0.08
N TYR A 67 -7.56 5.92 -0.39
CA TYR A 67 -8.00 7.12 0.32
C TYR A 67 -8.93 6.72 1.44
N ARG A 68 -8.60 7.04 2.69
CA ARG A 68 -9.45 6.82 3.85
C ARG A 68 -10.22 8.10 4.15
N GLN A 69 -11.54 8.04 4.18
CA GLN A 69 -12.39 9.21 4.44
C GLN A 69 -12.41 9.58 5.93
N ASP A 70 -12.12 8.61 6.80
CA ASP A 70 -12.15 8.71 8.26
C ASP A 70 -10.75 8.68 8.91
N ASP A 71 -9.70 8.83 8.11
CA ASP A 71 -8.31 8.90 8.53
C ASP A 71 -7.63 10.08 7.81
N ILE A 72 -6.56 10.63 8.39
CA ILE A 72 -5.86 11.79 7.81
C ILE A 72 -4.83 11.39 6.75
N GLU A 73 -4.36 10.15 6.80
CA GLU A 73 -3.40 9.60 5.86
C GLU A 73 -4.08 8.67 4.83
N GLU A 74 -3.71 8.87 3.57
CA GLU A 74 -3.93 7.92 2.48
C GLU A 74 -2.84 6.86 2.43
N LYS A 75 -3.16 5.61 2.09
CA LYS A 75 -2.17 4.53 1.95
C LYS A 75 -1.87 4.27 0.49
N TRP A 76 -0.60 4.14 0.11
CA TRP A 76 -0.25 3.84 -1.28
C TRP A 76 -0.19 2.33 -1.51
N VAL A 77 -0.35 1.91 -2.77
CA VAL A 77 -0.24 0.51 -3.19
C VAL A 77 0.86 0.42 -4.24
N ALA A 78 1.87 -0.40 -3.99
CA ALA A 78 2.99 -0.65 -4.88
C ALA A 78 3.03 -2.11 -5.37
N ALA A 79 3.55 -2.31 -6.58
CA ALA A 79 3.74 -3.62 -7.18
C ALA A 79 5.02 -3.68 -8.05
N PRO A 80 5.55 -4.89 -8.33
CA PRO A 80 6.66 -5.05 -9.26
C PRO A 80 6.38 -4.42 -10.62
N GLU A 81 7.43 -3.94 -11.28
CA GLU A 81 7.36 -3.40 -12.64
C GLU A 81 6.67 -4.39 -13.60
N GLY A 82 5.74 -3.89 -14.40
CA GLY A 82 4.97 -4.69 -15.37
C GLY A 82 3.85 -5.54 -14.77
N MET A 83 3.65 -5.53 -13.45
CA MET A 83 2.56 -6.22 -12.79
C MET A 83 1.37 -5.26 -12.57
N SER A 84 0.18 -5.70 -12.95
CA SER A 84 -1.07 -4.96 -12.75
C SER A 84 -2.07 -5.81 -11.99
N PHE A 85 -2.97 -5.13 -11.28
CA PHE A 85 -4.03 -5.73 -10.50
C PHE A 85 -5.33 -5.01 -10.78
N THR A 86 -6.43 -5.74 -10.81
CA THR A 86 -7.75 -5.10 -10.84
C THR A 86 -8.06 -4.48 -9.48
N ARG A 87 -9.04 -3.57 -9.46
CA ARG A 87 -9.58 -2.97 -8.23
C ARG A 87 -9.99 -4.04 -7.21
N GLU A 88 -10.64 -5.11 -7.66
CA GLU A 88 -11.09 -6.21 -6.81
C GLU A 88 -9.91 -6.99 -6.21
N GLN A 89 -8.86 -7.24 -7.00
CA GLN A 89 -7.67 -7.95 -6.54
C GLN A 89 -6.87 -7.15 -5.52
N ILE A 90 -6.81 -5.82 -5.67
CA ILE A 90 -6.18 -4.94 -4.68
C ILE A 90 -7.00 -4.97 -3.40
N TRP A 91 -8.33 -4.77 -3.50
CA TRP A 91 -9.21 -4.78 -2.34
C TRP A 91 -9.14 -6.07 -1.56
N GLU A 92 -9.15 -7.23 -2.23
CA GLU A 92 -9.04 -8.53 -1.56
C GLU A 92 -7.76 -8.63 -0.71
N GLN A 93 -6.63 -8.14 -1.24
CA GLN A 93 -5.34 -8.22 -0.57
C GLN A 93 -5.19 -7.21 0.59
N VAL A 94 -5.79 -6.02 0.49
CA VAL A 94 -5.70 -5.00 1.55
C VAL A 94 -6.86 -5.05 2.56
N LYS A 95 -7.91 -5.83 2.29
CA LYS A 95 -9.12 -5.95 3.11
C LYS A 95 -8.83 -6.27 4.58
N PHE A 96 -7.78 -7.03 4.87
CA PHE A 96 -7.42 -7.40 6.24
C PHE A 96 -7.29 -6.19 7.18
N GLN A 97 -6.81 -5.06 6.66
CA GLN A 97 -6.68 -3.80 7.38
C GLN A 97 -7.76 -2.79 6.96
N GLU A 98 -8.05 -2.68 5.67
CA GLU A 98 -9.01 -1.69 5.15
C GLU A 98 -10.47 -2.00 5.53
N GLN A 99 -10.80 -3.20 6.01
CA GLN A 99 -12.14 -3.49 6.57
C GLN A 99 -12.50 -2.65 7.80
N TYR A 100 -11.53 -1.96 8.41
CA TYR A 100 -11.73 -1.12 9.59
C TYR A 100 -11.84 0.38 9.27
N PHE A 101 -11.75 0.77 7.99
CA PHE A 101 -11.75 2.16 7.54
C PHE A 101 -12.80 2.38 6.45
N GLN A 102 -13.20 3.64 6.25
CA GLN A 102 -14.04 4.05 5.12
C GLN A 102 -13.14 4.40 3.93
N SER A 103 -12.75 3.36 3.18
CA SER A 103 -11.71 3.49 2.16
C SER A 103 -12.27 3.48 0.73
N ASP A 104 -11.74 4.37 -0.11
CA ASP A 104 -11.85 4.38 -1.56
C ASP A 104 -10.49 4.04 -2.19
N LEU A 105 -10.50 3.55 -3.43
CA LEU A 105 -9.29 3.24 -4.18
C LEU A 105 -9.24 4.07 -5.45
N ILE A 106 -8.09 4.66 -5.77
CA ILE A 106 -7.82 5.34 -7.03
C ILE A 106 -6.67 4.59 -7.70
N LEU A 107 -6.88 4.12 -8.93
CA LEU A 107 -5.85 3.42 -9.69
C LEU A 107 -5.13 4.35 -10.66
N THR A 108 -3.92 3.98 -11.04
CA THR A 108 -3.14 4.72 -12.07
C THR A 108 -3.93 4.83 -13.38
N GLU A 109 -4.63 3.75 -13.78
CA GLU A 109 -5.47 3.71 -14.98
C GLU A 109 -6.71 4.63 -14.92
N ASP A 110 -7.20 4.99 -13.73
CA ASP A 110 -8.34 5.91 -13.58
C ASP A 110 -7.94 7.36 -13.93
N VAL A 111 -6.64 7.67 -13.83
CA VAL A 111 -6.07 8.98 -14.16
C VAL A 111 -5.73 9.06 -15.65
N GLU A 112 -5.14 8.00 -16.21
CA GLU A 112 -4.76 7.95 -17.63
C GLU A 112 -5.97 8.04 -18.58
N ARG A 113 -7.18 7.60 -18.16
CA ARG A 113 -8.40 7.72 -18.97
C ARG A 113 -9.04 9.12 -18.97
N LYS A 114 -8.50 10.05 -18.20
CA LYS A 114 -9.00 11.44 -18.09
C LYS A 114 -8.16 12.45 -18.87
N GLU A 115 -7.09 12.00 -19.53
CA GLU A 115 -6.27 12.77 -20.46
C GLU A 115 -6.53 12.35 -21.92
#